data_AF-A0A7X0RV95-F1
#
_entry.id   AF-A0A7X0RV95-F1
#
_cell.length_a   1.000
_cell.length_b   1.000
_cell.length_c   1.000
_cell.angle_alpha   90.00
_cell.angle_beta   90.00
_cell.angle_gamma   90.00
#
_symmetry.space_group_name_H-M   'P 1'
#
loop_
_entity.id
_entity.type
_entity.pdbx_description
1 polymer ?
#
loop_
_entity_poly.entity_id
_entity_poly.type
_entity_poly.pdbx_seq_one_letter_code
_entity_poly.pdbx_strand_id
1 'polypeptide(L)'
;MSNNEMMTEEQVLQKLLEADSVPERAVQLARLGIPVKLRGLTGKEVFNIRERATERKERKGQTIERLDDEAFNVSLIATATVSPNWGDPKLRAKFGSASNAEEVIKRVLLAGELSALGEVVLDLSGFNTELEDVKN
;
A
#
# COMPACT_ATOMS: atom_id res chain seq x y z
N MET A 1 1.96 -11.91 -33.13
CA MET A 1 2.95 -12.97 -32.91
C MET A 1 3.49 -12.74 -31.51
N SER A 2 3.08 -13.55 -30.54
CA SER A 2 3.74 -13.54 -29.23
C SER A 2 4.59 -14.80 -29.19
N ASN A 3 5.90 -14.64 -29.32
CA ASN A 3 6.85 -15.73 -29.10
C ASN A 3 6.85 -16.01 -27.61
N ASN A 4 6.07 -16.99 -27.19
CA ASN A 4 6.17 -17.57 -25.87
C ASN A 4 7.37 -18.53 -25.88
N GLU A 5 8.59 -18.00 -26.02
CA GLU A 5 9.80 -18.79 -25.79
C GLU A 5 9.85 -19.14 -24.31
N MET A 6 9.84 -20.43 -23.99
CA MET A 6 10.09 -20.91 -22.62
C MET A 6 11.46 -20.38 -22.18
N MET A 7 11.45 -19.44 -21.24
CA MET A 7 12.68 -18.89 -20.65
C MET A 7 13.47 -20.03 -20.00
N THR A 8 14.80 -20.00 -20.13
CA THR A 8 15.66 -20.90 -19.35
C THR A 8 15.64 -20.49 -17.87
N GLU A 9 15.96 -21.42 -16.98
CA GLU A 9 16.03 -21.16 -15.53
C GLU A 9 16.95 -19.97 -15.20
N GLU A 10 18.09 -19.86 -15.90
CA GLU A 10 19.04 -18.76 -15.72
C GLU A 10 18.44 -17.41 -16.14
N GLN A 11 17.69 -17.39 -17.25
CA GLN A 11 17.01 -16.18 -17.69
C GLN A 11 15.90 -15.77 -16.71
N VAL A 12 15.20 -16.74 -16.11
CA VAL A 12 14.18 -16.49 -15.08
C VAL A 12 14.84 -15.90 -13.84
N LEU A 13 15.93 -16.52 -13.36
CA LEU A 13 16.68 -16.05 -12.20
C LEU A 13 17.18 -14.62 -12.40
N GLN A 14 17.77 -14.31 -13.55
CA GLN A 14 18.25 -12.96 -13.84
C GLN A 14 17.13 -11.91 -13.78
N LYS A 15 15.94 -12.21 -14.33
CA LYS A 15 14.79 -11.30 -14.22
C LYS A 15 14.33 -11.09 -12.78
N LEU A 16 14.38 -12.13 -11.94
CA LEU A 16 14.02 -12.00 -10.52
C LEU A 16 15.02 -11.16 -9.73
N LEU A 17 16.31 -11.25 -10.08
CA LEU A 17 17.37 -10.44 -9.46
C LEU A 17 17.25 -8.94 -9.84
N GLU A 18 16.67 -8.65 -11.00
CA GLU A 18 16.42 -7.28 -11.50
C GLU A 18 15.05 -6.71 -11.04
N ALA A 19 14.26 -7.47 -10.27
CA ALA A 19 12.93 -7.05 -9.82
C ALA A 19 12.96 -6.13 -8.57
N ASP A 20 13.81 -5.11 -8.58
CA ASP A 20 14.01 -4.18 -7.47
C ASP A 20 13.06 -2.96 -7.48
N SER A 21 12.35 -2.74 -8.59
CA SER A 21 11.40 -1.63 -8.74
C SER A 21 9.95 -2.07 -8.57
N VAL A 22 9.16 -1.21 -7.93
CA VAL A 22 7.71 -1.37 -7.78
C VAL A 22 6.97 -0.36 -8.66
N PRO A 23 5.76 -0.68 -9.18
CA PRO A 23 4.97 0.25 -9.97
C PRO A 23 4.66 1.55 -9.22
N GLU A 24 4.62 2.69 -9.92
CA GLU A 24 4.22 3.98 -9.36
C GLU A 24 3.06 4.60 -10.15
N ARG A 25 2.20 5.36 -9.49
CA ARG A 25 1.11 6.12 -10.12
C ARG A 25 0.87 7.43 -9.38
N ALA A 26 0.65 8.50 -10.13
CA ALA A 26 0.14 9.76 -9.60
C ALA A 26 -1.39 9.83 -9.80
N VAL A 27 -2.12 10.12 -8.74
CA VAL A 27 -3.58 10.30 -8.76
C VAL A 27 -3.95 11.69 -8.24
N GLN A 28 -5.06 12.25 -8.70
CA GLN A 28 -5.51 13.57 -8.28
C GLN A 28 -6.54 13.46 -7.15
N LEU A 29 -6.24 14.04 -5.99
CA LEU A 29 -7.24 14.27 -4.94
C LEU A 29 -8.08 15.50 -5.31
N ALA A 30 -9.18 15.28 -6.02
CA ALA A 30 -10.00 16.34 -6.61
C ALA A 30 -10.44 17.42 -5.61
N ARG A 31 -10.88 17.03 -4.40
CA ARG A 31 -11.33 17.97 -3.36
C ARG A 31 -10.22 18.94 -2.93
N LEU A 32 -8.98 18.45 -2.85
CA LEU A 32 -7.83 19.24 -2.41
C LEU A 32 -7.09 19.89 -3.60
N GLY A 33 -7.37 19.46 -4.82
CA GLY A 33 -6.68 19.95 -6.02
C GLY A 33 -5.20 19.56 -6.07
N ILE A 34 -4.78 18.51 -5.34
CA ILE A 34 -3.38 18.09 -5.26
C ILE A 34 -3.14 16.73 -5.91
N PRO A 35 -1.96 16.51 -6.51
CA PRO A 35 -1.52 15.18 -6.89
C PRO A 35 -1.00 14.41 -5.67
N VAL A 36 -1.26 13.10 -5.64
CA VAL A 36 -0.68 12.14 -4.71
C VAL A 36 0.04 11.09 -5.54
N LYS A 37 1.35 10.99 -5.38
CA LYS A 37 2.18 9.96 -6.03
C LYS A 37 2.33 8.78 -5.07
N LEU A 38 1.89 7.61 -5.52
CA LEU A 38 1.90 6.35 -4.79
C LEU A 38 2.82 5.34 -5.50
N ARG A 39 3.40 4.43 -4.73
CA ARG A 39 4.13 3.25 -5.21
C ARG A 39 3.48 1.97 -4.72
N GLY A 40 3.72 0.87 -5.41
CA GLY A 40 3.40 -0.47 -4.92
C GLY A 40 4.17 -0.81 -3.64
N LEU A 41 3.59 -1.71 -2.86
CA LEU A 41 4.22 -2.29 -1.68
C LEU A 41 4.52 -3.77 -1.93
N THR A 42 5.67 -4.21 -1.44
CA THR A 42 6.03 -5.63 -1.44
C THR A 42 5.11 -6.42 -0.50
N GLY A 43 4.98 -7.73 -0.72
CA GLY A 43 4.21 -8.60 0.18
C GLY A 43 4.68 -8.52 1.65
N LYS A 44 5.97 -8.32 1.89
CA LYS A 44 6.54 -8.11 3.23
C LYS A 44 6.06 -6.82 3.88
N GLU A 45 6.03 -5.72 3.14
CA GLU A 45 5.53 -4.43 3.65
C GLU A 45 4.04 -4.54 4.02
N VAL A 46 3.22 -5.10 3.12
CA VAL A 46 1.77 -5.26 3.37
C VAL A 46 1.52 -6.20 4.55
N PHE A 47 2.26 -7.30 4.66
CA PHE A 47 2.18 -8.21 5.81
C PHE A 47 2.50 -7.50 7.12
N ASN A 48 3.61 -6.75 7.19
CA ASN A 48 4.00 -6.01 8.39
C ASN A 48 2.98 -4.92 8.77
N ILE A 49 2.34 -4.30 7.78
CA ILE A 49 1.26 -3.34 8.02
C ILE A 49 0.03 -4.06 8.61
N ARG A 50 -0.37 -5.19 8.02
CA ARG A 50 -1.51 -5.99 8.52
C ARG A 50 -1.29 -6.49 9.94
N GLU A 51 -0.10 -7.01 10.23
CA GLU A 51 0.25 -7.48 11.58
C GLU A 51 0.14 -6.36 12.62
N ARG A 52 0.65 -5.17 12.31
CA ARG A 52 0.55 -4.00 13.22
C ARG A 52 -0.87 -3.49 13.39
N ALA A 53 -1.72 -3.69 12.37
CA ALA A 53 -3.14 -3.31 12.41
C ALA A 53 -4.05 -4.41 12.99
N THR A 54 -3.52 -5.59 13.35
CA THR A 54 -4.33 -6.69 13.88
C THR A 54 -4.28 -6.72 15.40
N GLU A 55 -5.43 -6.51 16.04
CA GLU A 55 -5.58 -6.71 17.48
C GLU A 55 -5.77 -8.20 17.79
N ARG A 56 -4.96 -8.73 18.72
CA ARG A 56 -5.07 -10.09 19.24
C ARG A 56 -5.53 -10.05 20.69
N LYS A 57 -6.64 -10.70 21.01
CA LYS A 57 -7.17 -10.81 22.38
C LYS A 57 -7.42 -12.27 22.73
N GLU A 58 -6.87 -12.71 23.85
CA GLU A 58 -7.17 -14.04 24.39
C GLU A 58 -8.44 -13.97 25.25
N ARG A 59 -9.41 -14.85 24.95
CA ARG A 59 -10.68 -14.97 25.68
C ARG A 59 -10.96 -16.46 25.88
N LYS A 60 -10.95 -16.92 27.13
CA LYS A 60 -11.26 -18.32 27.51
C LYS A 60 -10.41 -19.37 26.76
N GLY A 61 -9.10 -19.11 26.61
CA GLY A 61 -8.17 -20.02 25.91
C GLY A 61 -8.31 -20.02 24.38
N GLN A 62 -9.09 -19.10 23.81
CA GLN A 62 -9.16 -18.86 22.38
C GLN A 62 -8.54 -17.50 22.05
N THR A 63 -7.70 -17.46 21.02
CA THR A 63 -7.19 -16.22 20.44
C THR A 63 -8.20 -15.69 19.45
N ILE A 64 -8.70 -14.48 19.69
CA ILE A 64 -9.54 -13.74 18.74
C ILE A 64 -8.66 -12.69 18.08
N GLU A 65 -8.57 -12.75 16.76
CA GLU A 65 -7.89 -11.75 15.94
C GLU A 65 -8.93 -10.83 15.29
N ARG A 66 -8.67 -9.53 15.29
CA ARG A 66 -9.47 -8.52 14.60
C ARG A 66 -8.55 -7.54 13.90
N LEU A 67 -8.68 -7.44 12.59
CA LEU A 67 -8.04 -6.38 11.82
C LEU A 67 -8.75 -5.04 12.09
N ASP A 68 -7.97 -4.00 12.36
CA ASP A 68 -8.41 -2.62 12.29
C ASP A 68 -8.23 -2.13 10.85
N ASP A 69 -9.32 -2.13 10.08
CA ASP A 69 -9.32 -1.75 8.67
C ASP A 69 -8.90 -0.29 8.45
N GLU A 70 -9.23 0.61 9.39
CA GLU A 70 -8.82 2.02 9.29
C GLU A 70 -7.32 2.16 9.51
N ALA A 71 -6.78 1.53 10.56
CA ALA A 71 -5.34 1.53 10.83
C ALA A 71 -4.56 0.88 9.68
N PHE A 72 -5.07 -0.22 9.13
CA PHE A 72 -4.49 -0.91 7.98
C PHE A 72 -4.42 0.01 6.77
N ASN A 73 -5.54 0.63 6.39
CA ASN A 73 -5.63 1.45 5.20
C ASN A 73 -4.79 2.73 5.31
N VAL A 74 -4.81 3.40 6.46
CA VAL A 74 -3.98 4.58 6.71
C VAL A 74 -2.48 4.24 6.64
N SER A 75 -2.08 3.10 7.19
CA SER A 75 -0.70 2.63 7.14
C SER A 75 -0.26 2.28 5.72
N LEU A 76 -1.14 1.70 4.89
CA LEU A 76 -0.89 1.47 3.46
C LEU A 76 -0.58 2.79 2.76
N ILE A 77 -1.47 3.78 2.89
CA ILE A 77 -1.32 5.09 2.24
C ILE A 77 -0.04 5.79 2.72
N ALA A 78 0.21 5.80 4.03
CA ALA A 78 1.39 6.44 4.60
C ALA A 78 2.70 5.82 4.08
N THR A 79 2.76 4.49 3.99
CA THR A 79 3.95 3.76 3.53
C THR A 79 4.16 3.86 2.02
N ALA A 80 3.07 3.88 1.25
CA ALA A 80 3.07 3.89 -0.21
C ALA A 80 3.20 5.30 -0.80
N THR A 81 2.94 6.36 -0.04
CA THR A 81 3.05 7.72 -0.56
C THR A 81 4.51 8.11 -0.80
N VAL A 82 4.82 8.40 -2.06
CA VAL A 82 6.08 9.05 -2.48
C VAL A 82 5.97 10.57 -2.33
N SER A 83 4.81 11.15 -2.67
CA SER A 83 4.50 12.55 -2.40
C SER A 83 2.97 12.77 -2.30
N PRO A 84 2.47 13.73 -1.50
CA PRO A 84 3.21 14.69 -0.68
C PRO A 84 3.81 14.08 0.59
N ASN A 85 4.69 14.82 1.27
CA ASN A 85 5.18 14.45 2.59
C ASN A 85 4.09 14.69 3.66
N TRP A 86 3.27 13.66 3.94
CA TRP A 86 2.24 13.71 4.98
C TRP A 86 2.79 13.96 6.39
N GLY A 87 4.07 13.65 6.62
CA GLY A 87 4.77 13.91 7.87
C GLY A 87 5.31 15.34 8.00
N ASP A 88 5.03 16.26 7.07
CA ASP A 88 5.57 17.63 7.12
C ASP A 88 5.21 18.34 8.45
N PRO A 89 6.17 18.97 9.14
CA PRO A 89 5.92 19.63 10.43
C PRO A 89 4.79 20.67 10.39
N LYS A 90 4.59 21.37 9.26
CA LYS A 90 3.52 22.36 9.09
C LYS A 90 2.15 21.67 9.02
N LEU A 91 2.07 20.52 8.35
CA LEU A 91 0.86 19.71 8.35
C LEU A 91 0.56 19.20 9.75
N ARG A 92 1.56 18.62 10.42
CA ARG A 92 1.41 18.11 11.79
C ARG A 92 0.92 19.20 12.76
N ALA A 93 1.49 20.40 12.70
CA ALA A 93 1.08 21.52 13.54
C ALA A 93 -0.36 21.99 13.25
N LYS A 94 -0.74 22.09 11.97
CA LYS A 94 -2.09 22.50 11.57
C LYS A 94 -3.16 21.51 12.01
N PHE A 95 -2.89 20.22 11.82
CA PHE A 95 -3.84 19.16 12.14
C PHE A 95 -3.59 18.67 13.57
N GLY A 96 -3.74 19.55 14.56
CA GLY A 96 -3.83 19.20 15.98
C GLY A 96 -2.56 18.59 16.60
N SER A 97 -1.38 19.06 16.18
CA SER A 97 -0.08 18.52 16.64
C SER A 97 0.03 17.00 16.43
N ALA A 98 -0.34 16.55 15.23
CA ALA A 98 -0.25 15.14 14.87
C ALA A 98 1.16 14.59 15.09
N SER A 99 1.22 13.41 15.70
CA SER A 99 2.45 12.72 16.09
C SER A 99 3.22 12.15 14.89
N ASN A 100 2.51 11.76 13.84
CA ASN A 100 3.09 11.11 12.65
C ASN A 100 2.26 11.41 11.37
N ALA A 101 2.72 10.86 10.25
CA ALA A 101 2.06 11.00 8.95
C ALA A 101 0.65 10.38 8.93
N GLU A 102 0.46 9.23 9.58
CA GLU A 102 -0.82 8.50 9.63
C GLU A 102 -1.93 9.33 10.30
N GLU A 103 -1.59 10.06 11.37
CA GLU A 103 -2.52 10.93 12.07
C GLU A 103 -2.88 12.18 11.23
N VAL A 104 -1.93 12.70 10.45
CA VAL A 104 -2.23 13.75 9.45
C VAL A 104 -3.20 13.21 8.40
N ILE A 105 -2.91 12.04 7.82
CA ILE A 105 -3.73 11.39 6.80
C ILE A 105 -5.18 11.21 7.31
N LYS A 106 -5.35 10.64 8.51
CA LYS A 106 -6.67 10.46 9.15
C LYS A 106 -7.44 11.76 9.36
N ARG A 107 -6.74 12.87 9.65
CA ARG A 107 -7.37 14.18 9.91
C ARG A 107 -7.68 14.97 8.64
N VAL A 108 -6.91 14.74 7.56
CA VAL A 108 -7.01 15.48 6.31
C VAL A 108 -8.00 14.84 5.33
N LEU A 109 -7.92 13.52 5.19
CA LEU A 109 -8.64 12.78 4.18
C LEU A 109 -10.01 12.36 4.69
N LEU A 110 -10.99 12.37 3.77
CA LEU A 110 -12.31 11.81 4.01
C LEU A 110 -12.26 10.28 3.92
N ALA A 111 -13.20 9.59 4.56
CA ALA A 111 -13.27 8.13 4.55
C ALA A 111 -13.28 7.52 3.13
N GLY A 112 -14.01 8.14 2.20
CA GLY A 112 -14.01 7.70 0.80
C GLY A 112 -12.68 7.94 0.07
N GLU A 113 -11.94 9.00 0.44
CA GLU A 113 -10.61 9.28 -0.11
C GLU A 113 -9.57 8.28 0.43
N LEU A 114 -9.68 7.90 1.72
CA LEU A 114 -8.89 6.83 2.31
C LEU A 114 -9.14 5.50 1.58
N SER A 115 -10.41 5.12 1.37
CA SER A 115 -10.74 3.90 0.63
C SER A 115 -10.12 3.90 -0.77
N ALA A 116 -10.36 4.98 -1.53
CA ALA A 116 -9.89 5.08 -2.91
C ALA A 116 -8.36 5.07 -3.04
N LEU A 117 -7.63 5.79 -2.16
CA LEU A 117 -6.17 5.74 -2.18
C LEU A 117 -5.65 4.37 -1.75
N GLY A 118 -6.28 3.73 -0.77
CA GLY A 118 -5.96 2.37 -0.35
C GLY A 118 -6.09 1.35 -1.47
N GLU A 119 -7.19 1.41 -2.23
CA GLU A 119 -7.42 0.58 -3.42
C GLU A 119 -6.32 0.79 -4.46
N VAL A 120 -5.96 2.04 -4.77
CA VAL A 120 -4.86 2.33 -5.70
C VAL A 120 -3.53 1.73 -5.20
N VAL A 121 -3.25 1.78 -3.90
CA VAL A 121 -2.04 1.15 -3.34
C VAL A 121 -2.09 -0.37 -3.49
N LEU A 122 -3.22 -1.02 -3.21
CA LEU A 122 -3.37 -2.46 -3.37
C LEU A 122 -3.24 -2.89 -4.84
N ASP A 123 -3.80 -2.12 -5.78
CA ASP A 123 -3.64 -2.33 -7.21
C ASP A 123 -2.16 -2.29 -7.62
N LEU A 124 -1.43 -1.24 -7.21
CA LEU A 124 0.00 -1.12 -7.48
C LEU A 124 0.84 -2.22 -6.81
N SER A 125 0.32 -2.81 -5.73
CA SER A 125 0.93 -3.92 -5.00
C SER A 125 0.56 -5.28 -5.60
N GLY A 126 -0.15 -5.31 -6.74
CA GLY A 126 -0.44 -6.52 -7.49
C GLY A 126 -1.60 -7.37 -6.98
N PHE A 127 -2.49 -6.81 -6.15
CA PHE A 127 -3.67 -7.55 -5.65
C PHE A 127 -4.69 -7.89 -6.74
N ASN A 128 -4.66 -7.17 -7.86
CA ASN A 128 -5.50 -7.38 -9.05
C ASN A 128 -4.69 -7.89 -10.26
N THR A 129 -3.55 -8.54 -10.02
CA THR A 129 -2.75 -9.16 -11.08
C THR A 129 -3.40 -10.45 -11.55
N GLU A 130 -3.68 -10.55 -12.85
CA GLU A 130 -4.13 -11.79 -13.49
C GLU A 130 -2.92 -12.68 -13.81
N LEU A 131 -3.06 -13.99 -13.57
CA LEU A 131 -2.06 -14.98 -13.95
C LEU A 131 -2.55 -15.72 -15.21
N GLU A 132 -1.68 -15.81 -16.21
CA GLU A 132 -1.96 -16.51 -17.46
C GLU A 132 -1.35 -17.91 -17.46
N ASP A 133 -2.09 -18.89 -18.00
CA ASP A 133 -1.56 -20.23 -18.22
C ASP A 133 -0.53 -20.22 -19.35
N VAL A 134 0.67 -20.72 -19.05
CA VAL A 134 1.69 -20.99 -20.07
C VAL A 134 1.31 -22.30 -20.77
N LYS A 135 0.98 -22.22 -22.06
CA LYS A 135 0.75 -23.42 -22.88
C LYS A 135 2.08 -24.13 -23.13
N ASN A 136 2.13 -25.41 -22.77
CA ASN A 136 3.24 -26.34 -23.00
C ASN A 136 3.41 -26.68 -24.49
#